data_AF-A0A6B8VTN4-F1
#
_entry.id   AF-A0A6B8VTN4-F1
#
_cell.length_a   1.000
_cell.length_b   1.000
_cell.length_c   1.000
_cell.angle_alpha   90.00
_cell.angle_beta   90.00
_cell.angle_gamma   90.00
#
_symmetry.space_group_name_H-M   'P 1'
#
loop_
_entity.id
_entity.type
_entity.pdbx_description
1 polymer ?
#
loop_
_entity_poly.entity_id
_entity_poly.type
_entity_poly.pdbx_seq_one_letter_code
_entity_poly.pdbx_strand_id
1 'polypeptide(L)'
;MSGPLSKSAPGKRIAAVRGEDLTSLEPMKRLILLLPVFALTGCGNYVNVESQGISGISSDDEGNITVHMYVCDNNAVNRLELLGGFYDGPSGTNNPPLGELEPPEPMSGYIAINLADPAPWEIVEPLALPTEKEKYIITHPSVEKGGSPLPFAEEKYLSGVALTVEEIESLEPDLVVRDAFQASNHVYGTPEDFRKYGEQWCAENFG
;
A
#
# COMPACT_ATOMS: atom_id res chain seq x y z
N MET A 1 -35.91 -56.85 34.86
CA MET A 1 -37.07 -57.75 34.61
C MET A 1 -37.01 -58.23 33.18
N SER A 2 -37.32 -59.51 32.95
CA SER A 2 -37.87 -60.12 31.71
C SER A 2 -37.38 -59.66 30.32
N GLY A 3 -36.76 -60.57 29.57
CA GLY A 3 -37.08 -60.73 28.14
C GLY A 3 -38.29 -61.67 27.97
N PRO A 4 -38.53 -62.30 26.79
CA PRO A 4 -37.98 -62.10 25.45
C PRO A 4 -39.11 -61.94 24.39
N LEU A 5 -38.83 -62.19 23.10
CA LEU A 5 -39.69 -62.66 21.97
C LEU A 5 -39.21 -61.97 20.66
N SER A 6 -38.50 -62.62 19.73
CA SER A 6 -38.90 -63.74 18.84
C SER A 6 -39.96 -63.38 17.79
N LYS A 7 -39.56 -63.36 16.51
CA LYS A 7 -40.26 -64.05 15.40
C LYS A 7 -39.42 -64.14 14.13
N SER A 8 -39.36 -65.34 13.57
CA SER A 8 -39.04 -65.65 12.16
C SER A 8 -40.33 -65.46 11.30
N ALA A 9 -40.44 -65.68 9.98
CA ALA A 9 -39.64 -66.43 8.99
C ALA A 9 -39.90 -65.85 7.54
N PRO A 10 -40.04 -66.60 6.41
CA PRO A 10 -39.08 -66.43 5.29
C PRO A 10 -39.66 -66.36 3.86
N GLY A 11 -38.76 -66.23 2.86
CA GLY A 11 -39.02 -66.58 1.45
C GLY A 11 -39.19 -65.38 0.49
N LYS A 12 -38.98 -65.54 -0.83
CA LYS A 12 -38.86 -66.78 -1.61
C LYS A 12 -38.11 -66.57 -2.96
N ARG A 13 -37.01 -67.32 -3.14
CA ARG A 13 -36.45 -67.96 -4.37
C ARG A 13 -36.35 -67.13 -5.67
N ILE A 14 -35.13 -66.82 -6.13
CA ILE A 14 -34.26 -67.60 -7.07
C ILE A 14 -34.71 -67.53 -8.54
N ALA A 15 -33.83 -66.99 -9.39
CA ALA A 15 -33.49 -67.53 -10.70
C ALA A 15 -31.95 -67.72 -10.75
N ALA A 16 -31.45 -68.73 -11.45
CA ALA A 16 -30.05 -69.18 -11.44
C ALA A 16 -29.39 -69.16 -12.83
N VAL A 17 -28.18 -69.78 -12.95
CA VAL A 17 -27.32 -70.06 -14.13
C VAL A 17 -26.40 -68.90 -14.56
N ARG A 18 -25.10 -69.09 -14.91
CA ARG A 18 -24.03 -70.06 -14.49
C ARG A 18 -22.66 -69.46 -14.90
N GLY A 19 -21.59 -69.81 -14.18
CA GLY A 19 -20.18 -69.74 -14.65
C GLY A 19 -19.44 -68.56 -14.01
N GLU A 20 -18.55 -68.75 -13.04
CA GLU A 20 -17.22 -69.39 -13.16
C GLU A 20 -16.29 -68.66 -14.14
N ASP A 21 -15.49 -67.72 -13.61
CA ASP A 21 -14.07 -68.01 -13.47
C ASP A 21 -13.43 -67.20 -12.32
N LEU A 22 -12.48 -67.82 -11.62
CA LEU A 22 -11.75 -67.23 -10.48
C LEU A 22 -10.29 -67.01 -10.89
N THR A 23 -9.81 -65.76 -10.89
CA THR A 23 -8.40 -65.43 -10.57
C THR A 23 -8.16 -63.92 -10.46
N SER A 24 -7.11 -63.55 -9.72
CA SER A 24 -6.50 -62.22 -9.63
C SER A 24 -7.11 -61.18 -8.66
N LEU A 25 -6.66 -61.27 -7.39
CA LEU A 25 -6.04 -60.19 -6.60
C LEU A 25 -6.79 -58.84 -6.37
N GLU A 26 -7.28 -58.65 -5.14
CA GLU A 26 -7.04 -57.55 -4.17
C GLU A 26 -6.58 -56.13 -4.65
N PRO A 27 -6.89 -55.00 -3.96
CA PRO A 27 -7.81 -54.82 -2.80
C PRO A 27 -8.65 -53.51 -2.76
N MET A 28 -9.55 -53.44 -1.77
CA MET A 28 -9.87 -52.28 -0.91
C MET A 28 -10.17 -50.87 -1.52
N LYS A 29 -11.47 -50.58 -1.66
CA LYS A 29 -12.18 -49.54 -0.88
C LYS A 29 -11.54 -48.13 -0.79
N ARG A 30 -12.05 -47.16 -1.58
CA ARG A 30 -12.64 -45.91 -1.03
C ARG A 30 -13.32 -45.02 -2.08
N LEU A 31 -14.46 -44.47 -1.65
CA LEU A 31 -15.22 -43.39 -2.28
C LEU A 31 -14.34 -42.12 -2.31
N ILE A 32 -13.99 -41.61 -3.49
CA ILE A 32 -13.28 -40.33 -3.63
C ILE A 32 -14.32 -39.21 -3.68
N LEU A 33 -14.22 -38.27 -2.73
CA LEU A 33 -15.01 -37.05 -2.71
C LEU A 33 -14.70 -36.20 -3.96
N LEU A 34 -15.75 -35.76 -4.65
CA LEU A 34 -15.69 -34.61 -5.55
C LEU A 34 -15.56 -33.34 -4.71
N LEU A 35 -14.33 -32.87 -4.51
CA LEU A 35 -14.07 -31.51 -4.02
C LEU A 35 -14.18 -30.54 -5.21
N PRO A 36 -15.08 -29.54 -5.18
CA PRO A 36 -15.04 -28.45 -6.12
C PRO A 36 -13.79 -27.62 -5.83
N VAL A 37 -12.80 -27.67 -6.73
CA VAL A 37 -11.68 -26.74 -6.71
C VAL A 37 -12.24 -25.37 -7.09
N PHE A 38 -12.53 -24.56 -6.08
CA PHE A 38 -12.73 -23.13 -6.25
C PHE A 38 -11.38 -22.52 -6.68
N ALA A 39 -11.14 -22.53 -7.98
CA ALA A 39 -10.07 -21.75 -8.59
C ALA A 39 -10.40 -20.27 -8.38
N LEU A 40 -9.92 -19.71 -7.28
CA LEU A 40 -9.85 -18.27 -7.06
C LEU A 40 -8.85 -17.69 -8.05
N THR A 41 -9.29 -17.51 -9.30
CA THR A 41 -8.62 -16.64 -10.27
C THR A 41 -8.84 -15.20 -9.81
N GLY A 42 -8.15 -14.82 -8.73
CA GLY A 42 -8.07 -13.43 -8.32
C GLY A 42 -7.35 -12.67 -9.42
N CYS A 43 -8.07 -11.83 -10.16
CA CYS A 43 -7.49 -10.82 -11.04
C CYS A 43 -6.88 -9.67 -10.21
N GLY A 44 -6.06 -10.03 -9.23
CA GLY A 44 -5.20 -9.09 -8.53
C GLY A 44 -3.98 -8.85 -9.39
N ASN A 45 -3.93 -7.71 -10.06
CA ASN A 45 -2.70 -7.24 -10.67
C ASN A 45 -1.70 -7.02 -9.53
N TYR A 46 -0.69 -7.89 -9.45
CA TYR A 46 0.40 -7.74 -8.51
C TYR A 46 1.29 -6.59 -8.99
N VAL A 47 1.06 -5.41 -8.41
CA VAL A 47 1.90 -4.22 -8.63
C VAL A 47 3.05 -4.31 -7.63
N ASN A 48 4.27 -4.54 -8.12
CA ASN A 48 5.43 -4.76 -7.26
C ASN A 48 6.16 -3.44 -6.97
N VAL A 49 5.57 -2.67 -6.05
CA VAL A 49 6.07 -1.38 -5.59
C VAL A 49 6.59 -1.46 -4.16
N GLU A 50 7.77 -0.91 -3.91
CA GLU A 50 8.45 -0.93 -2.60
C GLU A 50 8.59 0.50 -2.07
N SER A 51 7.89 0.82 -0.97
CA SER A 51 7.98 2.15 -0.32
C SER A 51 9.34 2.28 0.36
N GLN A 52 10.08 3.34 0.10
CA GLN A 52 11.44 3.55 0.64
C GLN A 52 11.47 4.48 1.86
N GLY A 53 10.33 4.64 2.52
CA GLY A 53 10.16 5.57 3.63
C GLY A 53 8.73 6.06 3.79
N ILE A 54 8.60 7.22 4.44
CA ILE A 54 7.35 7.95 4.70
C ILE A 54 7.48 9.44 4.36
N SER A 55 6.34 10.11 4.24
CA SER A 55 6.23 11.55 4.03
C SER A 55 5.09 12.14 4.87
N GLY A 56 5.16 13.44 5.10
CA GLY A 56 4.17 14.24 5.82
C GLY A 56 4.19 15.70 5.35
N ILE A 57 3.15 16.45 5.67
CA ILE A 57 3.07 17.91 5.51
C ILE A 57 2.77 18.52 6.88
N SER A 58 3.35 19.68 7.16
CA SER A 58 2.93 20.60 8.22
C SER A 58 2.83 22.03 7.69
N SER A 59 2.31 22.93 8.50
CA SER A 59 2.34 24.38 8.29
C SER A 59 2.72 25.11 9.57
N ASP A 60 3.38 26.25 9.46
CA ASP A 60 3.67 27.14 10.60
C ASP A 60 2.54 28.17 10.85
N ASP A 61 2.71 29.01 11.87
CA ASP A 61 1.80 30.11 12.23
C ASP A 61 1.63 31.17 11.11
N GLU A 62 2.55 31.24 10.14
CA GLU A 62 2.50 32.16 9.00
C GLU A 62 1.84 31.52 7.76
N GLY A 63 1.53 30.22 7.81
CA GLY A 63 1.00 29.43 6.70
C GLY A 63 2.07 28.91 5.74
N ASN A 64 3.36 28.99 6.08
CA ASN A 64 4.42 28.40 5.26
C ASN A 64 4.34 26.87 5.39
N ILE A 65 4.29 26.20 4.24
CA ILE A 65 4.14 24.74 4.17
C ILE A 65 5.51 24.08 4.25
N THR A 66 5.67 23.10 5.14
CA THR A 66 6.86 22.24 5.21
C THR A 66 6.54 20.82 4.78
N VAL A 67 7.28 20.31 3.79
CA VAL A 67 7.23 18.91 3.37
C VAL A 67 8.26 18.12 4.17
N HIS A 68 7.79 17.13 4.92
CA HIS A 68 8.62 16.22 5.70
C HIS A 68 8.76 14.89 4.97
N MET A 69 9.97 14.33 4.97
CA MET A 69 10.27 13.00 4.44
C MET A 69 11.19 12.27 5.41
N TYR A 70 11.00 10.96 5.53
CA TYR A 70 12.02 10.08 6.11
C TYR A 70 12.29 8.96 5.12
N VAL A 71 13.50 8.94 4.55
CA VAL A 71 13.94 7.98 3.53
C VAL A 71 14.90 6.98 4.15
N CYS A 72 14.68 5.68 3.96
CA CYS A 72 15.52 4.65 4.56
C CYS A 72 16.92 4.61 3.91
N ASP A 73 17.97 4.54 4.73
CA ASP A 73 19.39 4.78 4.41
C ASP A 73 19.96 4.15 3.12
N ASN A 74 19.42 3.03 2.66
CA ASN A 74 19.81 2.36 1.41
C ASN A 74 19.24 3.01 0.14
N ASN A 75 18.57 4.16 0.27
CA ASN A 75 17.91 4.91 -0.81
C ASN A 75 18.05 6.41 -0.55
N ALA A 76 17.86 7.19 -1.60
CA ALA A 76 17.84 8.64 -1.53
C ALA A 76 16.67 9.23 -2.33
N VAL A 77 16.13 10.36 -1.89
CA VAL A 77 15.26 11.23 -2.69
C VAL A 77 16.15 12.14 -3.54
N ASN A 78 15.79 12.31 -4.82
CA ASN A 78 16.55 13.15 -5.77
C ASN A 78 15.70 14.22 -6.46
N ARG A 79 14.38 14.23 -6.26
CA ARG A 79 13.48 15.30 -6.72
C ARG A 79 12.19 15.28 -5.91
N LEU A 80 11.59 16.45 -5.72
CA LEU A 80 10.25 16.63 -5.19
C LEU A 80 9.43 17.41 -6.23
N GLU A 81 8.49 16.72 -6.86
CA GLU A 81 7.47 17.34 -7.71
C GLU A 81 6.29 17.76 -6.83
N LEU A 82 5.71 18.93 -7.09
CA LEU A 82 4.44 19.36 -6.50
C LEU A 82 3.38 19.36 -7.58
N LEU A 83 2.22 18.76 -7.30
CA LEU A 83 1.13 18.56 -8.24
C LEU A 83 -0.20 19.06 -7.64
N GLY A 84 -1.08 19.60 -8.46
CA GLY A 84 -2.45 19.96 -8.04
C GLY A 84 -3.39 18.75 -8.08
N GLY A 85 -4.58 18.86 -7.52
CA GLY A 85 -5.63 17.84 -7.69
C GLY A 85 -6.59 18.14 -8.83
N PHE A 86 -6.71 17.23 -9.81
CA PHE A 86 -7.90 17.14 -10.67
C PHE A 86 -8.84 16.02 -10.21
N TYR A 87 -9.53 16.23 -9.08
CA TYR A 87 -10.61 15.31 -8.67
C TYR A 87 -11.87 15.42 -9.56
N ASP A 88 -12.05 16.55 -10.27
CA ASP A 88 -13.14 16.81 -11.22
C ASP A 88 -12.71 16.73 -12.71
N GLY A 89 -11.48 16.29 -12.99
CA GLY A 89 -10.98 16.15 -14.36
C GLY A 89 -11.57 14.93 -15.08
N PRO A 90 -11.68 14.93 -16.44
CA PRO A 90 -11.99 13.72 -17.18
C PRO A 90 -10.96 12.62 -16.89
N SER A 91 -11.43 11.39 -16.62
CA SER A 91 -10.55 10.24 -16.36
C SER A 91 -9.43 10.14 -17.41
N GLY A 92 -8.17 10.20 -16.96
CA GLY A 92 -6.98 10.27 -17.81
C GLY A 92 -6.36 11.66 -17.98
N THR A 93 -6.88 12.73 -17.36
CA THR A 93 -6.10 13.96 -17.15
C THR A 93 -5.07 13.77 -16.03
N ASN A 94 -3.82 14.11 -16.31
CA ASN A 94 -2.79 14.22 -15.29
C ASN A 94 -3.09 15.40 -14.35
N ASN A 95 -2.69 15.27 -13.10
CA ASN A 95 -2.60 16.39 -12.16
C ASN A 95 -1.71 17.51 -12.74
N PRO A 96 -2.07 18.79 -12.59
CA PRO A 96 -1.28 19.89 -13.13
C PRO A 96 -0.02 20.09 -12.29
N PRO A 97 1.13 20.43 -12.88
CA PRO A 97 2.32 20.77 -12.11
C PRO A 97 2.09 22.06 -11.32
N LEU A 98 2.58 22.08 -10.08
CA LEU A 98 2.68 23.27 -9.21
C LEU A 98 4.14 23.69 -8.98
N GLY A 99 5.11 22.95 -9.49
CA GLY A 99 6.54 23.25 -9.36
C GLY A 99 7.39 22.02 -9.07
N GLU A 100 8.70 22.20 -9.10
CA GLU A 100 9.69 21.11 -9.01
C GLU A 100 10.92 21.58 -8.24
N LEU A 101 11.42 20.72 -7.34
CA LEU A 101 12.57 20.96 -6.47
C LEU A 101 13.58 19.81 -6.60
N GLU A 102 14.86 20.12 -6.74
CA GLU A 102 15.95 19.12 -6.70
C GLU A 102 16.98 19.46 -5.60
N PRO A 103 17.51 18.47 -4.85
CA PRO A 103 18.57 18.70 -3.89
C PRO A 103 19.94 18.80 -4.58
N PRO A 104 20.96 19.41 -3.96
CA PRO A 104 22.31 19.52 -4.54
C PRO A 104 23.00 18.15 -4.70
N GLU A 105 22.60 17.16 -3.90
CA GLU A 105 22.96 15.75 -4.02
C GLU A 105 21.80 14.89 -3.47
N PRO A 106 21.61 13.64 -3.93
CA PRO A 106 20.54 12.77 -3.42
C PRO A 106 20.61 12.59 -1.89
N MET A 107 19.48 12.80 -1.21
CA MET A 107 19.42 12.84 0.26
C MET A 107 18.69 11.63 0.86
N SER A 108 19.17 11.12 2.00
CA SER A 108 18.53 10.04 2.78
C SER A 108 18.27 10.48 4.23
N GLY A 109 17.60 9.64 5.01
CA GLY A 109 17.20 9.94 6.39
C GLY A 109 16.07 10.97 6.48
N TYR A 110 16.07 11.76 7.54
CA TYR A 110 15.06 12.81 7.76
C TYR A 110 15.37 14.09 6.99
N ILE A 111 14.39 14.55 6.21
CA ILE A 111 14.47 15.74 5.36
C ILE A 111 13.23 16.59 5.61
N ALA A 112 13.41 17.90 5.72
CA ALA A 112 12.33 18.87 5.82
C ALA A 112 12.60 20.01 4.84
N ILE A 113 11.60 20.38 4.03
CA ILE A 113 11.70 21.41 3.00
C ILE A 113 10.58 22.42 3.24
N ASN A 114 10.92 23.63 3.68
CA ASN A 114 9.97 24.74 3.74
C ASN A 114 9.78 25.28 2.32
N LEU A 115 8.55 25.30 1.80
CA LEU A 115 8.29 25.71 0.42
C LEU A 115 8.45 27.23 0.18
N ALA A 116 8.49 28.04 1.24
CA ALA A 116 8.76 29.48 1.15
C ALA A 116 10.26 29.82 1.06
N ASP A 117 11.13 28.97 1.65
CA ASP A 117 12.59 29.03 1.53
C ASP A 117 13.17 27.60 1.46
N PRO A 118 13.18 26.98 0.27
CA PRO A 118 13.49 25.56 0.12
C PRO A 118 15.00 25.23 0.19
N ALA A 119 15.87 26.23 0.42
CA ALA A 119 17.31 26.03 0.45
C ALA A 119 17.73 24.91 1.44
N PRO A 120 18.60 23.97 1.03
CA PRO A 120 19.48 24.00 -0.14
C PRO A 120 18.88 23.43 -1.43
N TRP A 121 17.60 23.07 -1.47
CA TRP A 121 16.97 22.56 -2.69
C TRP A 121 16.78 23.68 -3.72
N GLU A 122 17.12 23.41 -4.98
CA GLU A 122 16.96 24.35 -6.09
C GLU A 122 15.56 24.23 -6.69
N ILE A 123 14.94 25.37 -6.98
CA ILE A 123 13.65 25.45 -7.68
C ILE A 123 13.91 25.26 -9.18
N VAL A 124 13.59 24.07 -9.70
CA VAL A 124 13.72 23.72 -11.12
C VAL A 124 12.56 24.30 -11.93
N GLU A 125 11.33 24.14 -11.43
CA GLU A 125 10.13 24.81 -11.94
C GLU A 125 9.51 25.72 -10.87
N PRO A 126 9.18 26.99 -11.18
CA PRO A 126 8.66 27.95 -10.20
C PRO A 126 7.45 27.43 -9.43
N LEU A 127 7.48 27.55 -8.10
CA LEU A 127 6.39 27.12 -7.23
C LEU A 127 5.15 28.01 -7.42
N ALA A 128 4.06 27.40 -7.88
CA ALA A 128 2.77 28.02 -8.19
C ALA A 128 1.67 27.42 -7.30
N LEU A 129 1.87 27.49 -5.98
CA LEU A 129 0.94 26.93 -4.99
C LEU A 129 -0.44 27.62 -5.08
N PRO A 130 -1.55 26.86 -5.05
CA PRO A 130 -2.90 27.42 -5.06
C PRO A 130 -3.23 28.08 -3.71
N THR A 131 -4.09 29.10 -3.75
CA THR A 131 -4.66 29.79 -2.56
C THR A 131 -6.15 29.54 -2.39
N GLU A 132 -6.74 28.72 -3.25
CA GLU A 132 -8.15 28.36 -3.26
C GLU A 132 -8.37 27.13 -2.36
N LYS A 133 -9.24 27.27 -1.35
CA LYS A 133 -9.44 26.31 -0.26
C LYS A 133 -9.66 24.87 -0.71
N GLU A 134 -10.44 24.67 -1.78
CA GLU A 134 -10.81 23.35 -2.30
C GLU A 134 -9.75 22.73 -3.22
N LYS A 135 -8.64 23.41 -3.49
CA LYS A 135 -7.53 22.89 -4.31
C LYS A 135 -6.62 22.02 -3.48
N TYR A 136 -6.17 20.92 -4.08
CA TYR A 136 -5.18 20.05 -3.48
C TYR A 136 -3.76 20.50 -3.82
N ILE A 137 -2.87 20.33 -2.85
CA ILE A 137 -1.42 20.26 -3.01
C ILE A 137 -1.03 18.80 -2.77
N ILE A 138 -0.36 18.21 -3.76
CA ILE A 138 0.06 16.82 -3.77
C ILE A 138 1.58 16.80 -3.88
N THR A 139 2.26 16.28 -2.86
CA THR A 139 3.71 16.05 -2.92
C THR A 139 3.99 14.75 -3.65
N HIS A 140 4.95 14.75 -4.57
CA HIS A 140 5.38 13.58 -5.33
C HIS A 140 6.90 13.43 -5.27
N PRO A 141 7.44 12.92 -4.15
CA PRO A 141 8.87 12.70 -3.98
C PRO A 141 9.37 11.52 -4.84
N SER A 142 10.36 11.79 -5.69
CA SER A 142 11.07 10.79 -6.49
C SER A 142 12.29 10.25 -5.75
N VAL A 143 12.37 8.94 -5.61
CA VAL A 143 13.56 8.24 -5.12
C VAL A 143 14.48 7.85 -6.27
N GLU A 144 15.79 7.83 -6.02
CA GLU A 144 16.75 7.33 -6.99
C GLU A 144 16.41 5.89 -7.40
N LYS A 145 16.58 5.59 -8.70
CA LYS A 145 16.39 4.25 -9.27
C LYS A 145 17.55 3.31 -8.90
N GLY A 146 17.76 3.10 -7.61
CA GLY A 146 18.58 2.00 -7.11
C GLY A 146 17.82 0.69 -7.28
N GLY A 147 18.30 -0.22 -8.13
CA GLY A 147 17.65 -1.53 -8.32
C GLY A 147 17.42 -2.25 -7.00
N SER A 148 16.25 -2.89 -6.84
CA SER A 148 15.99 -3.71 -5.65
C SER A 148 16.92 -4.94 -5.66
N PRO A 149 17.42 -5.40 -4.50
CA PRO A 149 18.05 -6.73 -4.40
C PRO A 149 17.06 -7.87 -4.71
N LEU A 150 15.75 -7.59 -4.77
CA LEU A 150 14.72 -8.53 -5.21
C LEU A 150 14.57 -8.46 -6.74
N PRO A 151 14.75 -9.57 -7.49
CA PRO A 151 14.77 -9.57 -8.96
C PRO A 151 13.40 -9.33 -9.64
N PHE A 152 12.41 -8.84 -8.90
CA PHE A 152 11.04 -8.58 -9.37
C PHE A 152 10.47 -7.23 -8.93
N ALA A 153 11.11 -6.50 -8.02
CA ALA A 153 10.62 -5.20 -7.54
C ALA A 153 11.17 -4.10 -8.45
N GLU A 154 10.41 -3.80 -9.51
CA GLU A 154 10.83 -2.88 -10.59
C GLU A 154 10.65 -1.40 -10.24
N GLU A 155 9.82 -1.06 -9.25
CA GLU A 155 9.50 0.33 -8.89
C GLU A 155 9.66 0.61 -7.39
N LYS A 156 10.65 1.44 -7.06
CA LYS A 156 10.79 2.07 -5.75
C LYS A 156 10.05 3.40 -5.74
N TYR A 157 9.37 3.71 -4.64
CA TYR A 157 8.66 4.97 -4.47
C TYR A 157 8.80 5.50 -3.06
N LEU A 158 8.56 6.79 -2.87
CA LEU A 158 8.18 7.35 -1.58
C LEU A 158 6.72 7.78 -1.72
N SER A 159 5.87 7.43 -0.75
CA SER A 159 4.46 7.85 -0.79
C SER A 159 4.38 9.37 -0.86
N GLY A 160 3.47 9.91 -1.67
CA GLY A 160 3.09 11.32 -1.60
C GLY A 160 2.12 11.61 -0.45
N VAL A 161 1.90 12.90 -0.20
CA VAL A 161 0.82 13.43 0.65
C VAL A 161 -0.07 14.31 -0.23
N ALA A 162 -1.38 14.14 -0.16
CA ALA A 162 -2.36 14.95 -0.88
C ALA A 162 -3.29 15.62 0.14
N LEU A 163 -3.29 16.95 0.24
CA LEU A 163 -4.19 17.69 1.13
C LEU A 163 -4.77 18.89 0.40
N THR A 164 -6.00 19.28 0.75
CA THR A 164 -6.56 20.56 0.33
C THR A 164 -5.89 21.74 1.04
N VAL A 165 -5.93 22.93 0.43
CA VAL A 165 -5.48 24.17 1.08
C VAL A 165 -6.24 24.40 2.39
N GLU A 166 -7.55 24.14 2.43
CA GLU A 166 -8.32 24.24 3.68
C GLU A 166 -7.87 23.26 4.76
N GLU A 167 -7.54 22.02 4.41
CA GLU A 167 -7.00 21.06 5.39
C GLU A 167 -5.65 21.52 5.94
N ILE A 168 -4.77 22.05 5.09
CA ILE A 168 -3.45 22.58 5.50
C ILE A 168 -3.64 23.82 6.40
N GLU A 169 -4.49 24.78 6.02
CA GLU A 169 -4.86 25.94 6.85
C GLU A 169 -5.50 25.55 8.21
N SER A 170 -6.04 24.33 8.32
CA SER A 170 -6.70 23.84 9.54
C SER A 170 -5.79 23.06 10.49
N LEU A 171 -4.53 22.83 10.13
CA LEU A 171 -3.59 22.09 10.96
C LEU A 171 -3.22 22.88 12.22
N GLU A 172 -2.93 22.17 13.31
CA GLU A 172 -2.19 22.76 14.42
C GLU A 172 -0.75 23.06 13.93
N PRO A 173 -0.15 24.23 14.26
CA PRO A 173 1.18 24.59 13.80
C PRO A 173 2.24 23.53 14.12
N ASP A 174 3.15 23.29 13.17
CA ASP A 174 4.20 22.26 13.18
C ASP A 174 3.70 20.80 13.31
N LEU A 175 2.38 20.54 13.28
CA LEU A 175 1.84 19.19 13.35
C LEU A 175 2.01 18.47 12.00
N VAL A 176 2.83 17.42 11.98
CA VAL A 176 3.10 16.65 10.76
C VAL A 176 1.97 15.64 10.55
N VAL A 177 1.30 15.76 9.41
CA VAL A 177 0.18 14.90 9.01
C VAL A 177 0.41 14.26 7.64
N ARG A 178 -0.32 13.19 7.36
CA ARG A 178 -0.42 12.56 6.04
C ARG A 178 -1.86 12.20 5.74
N ASP A 179 -2.30 12.43 4.51
CA ASP A 179 -3.56 11.87 4.01
C ASP A 179 -3.57 10.34 4.08
N ALA A 180 -4.63 9.82 4.66
CA ALA A 180 -4.99 8.43 4.61
C ALA A 180 -6.28 8.31 3.78
N PHE A 181 -6.14 8.10 2.47
CA PHE A 181 -7.17 7.92 1.42
C PHE A 181 -8.49 7.16 1.76
N GLN A 182 -8.59 6.49 2.92
CA GLN A 182 -9.74 5.72 3.40
C GLN A 182 -10.10 5.99 4.88
N ALA A 183 -9.49 6.98 5.53
CA ALA A 183 -9.65 7.31 6.96
C ALA A 183 -9.46 8.82 7.20
N SER A 184 -9.49 9.24 8.48
CA SER A 184 -8.97 10.56 8.85
C SER A 184 -7.45 10.63 8.64
N ASN A 185 -6.94 11.81 8.28
CA ASN A 185 -5.50 12.09 8.14
C ASN A 185 -4.70 11.49 9.31
N HIS A 186 -3.65 10.77 8.99
CA HIS A 186 -2.74 10.21 9.98
C HIS A 186 -1.88 11.32 10.56
N VAL A 187 -2.04 11.57 11.84
CA VAL A 187 -1.24 12.55 12.60
C VAL A 187 -0.01 11.85 13.16
N TYR A 188 1.17 12.26 12.71
CA TYR A 188 2.44 11.74 13.23
C TYR A 188 2.89 12.42 14.53
N GLY A 189 2.40 13.65 14.79
CA GLY A 189 2.81 14.47 15.93
C GLY A 189 3.77 15.58 15.49
N THR A 190 4.74 15.91 16.34
CA THR A 190 5.75 16.93 16.01
C THR A 190 6.72 16.44 14.92
N PRO A 191 7.58 17.31 14.35
CA PRO A 191 8.62 16.87 13.41
C PRO A 191 9.62 15.87 14.04
N GLU A 192 9.82 15.92 15.37
CA GLU A 192 10.64 14.93 16.08
C GLU A 192 9.93 13.56 16.19
N ASP A 193 8.61 13.55 16.38
CA ASP A 193 7.82 12.32 16.46
C ASP A 193 7.71 11.66 15.07
N PHE A 194 7.50 12.46 14.02
CA PHE A 194 7.61 12.00 12.63
C PHE A 194 8.97 11.35 12.34
N ARG A 195 10.07 11.99 12.78
CA ARG A 195 11.42 11.42 12.61
C ARG A 195 11.56 10.06 13.30
N LYS A 196 11.16 9.95 14.58
CA LYS A 196 11.21 8.69 15.34
C LYS A 196 10.36 7.59 14.70
N TYR A 197 9.18 7.96 14.20
CA TYR A 197 8.31 7.03 13.49
C TYR A 197 8.96 6.56 12.18
N GLY A 198 9.64 7.45 11.44
CA GLY A 198 10.42 7.10 10.25
C GLY A 198 11.59 6.16 10.54
N GLU A 199 12.38 6.45 11.58
CA GLU A 199 13.47 5.58 12.09
C GLU A 199 12.94 4.17 12.39
N GLN A 200 11.84 4.08 13.16
CA GLN A 200 11.20 2.80 13.50
C GLN A 200 10.65 2.08 12.27
N TRP A 201 9.96 2.79 11.37
CA TRP A 201 9.36 2.23 10.17
C TRP A 201 10.43 1.63 9.24
N CYS A 202 11.55 2.32 9.04
CA CYS A 202 12.66 1.77 8.27
C CYS A 202 13.29 0.54 8.94
N ALA A 203 13.45 0.54 10.27
CA ALA A 203 13.97 -0.63 11.00
C ALA A 203 13.02 -1.85 10.93
N GLU A 204 11.70 -1.64 10.95
CA GLU A 204 10.71 -2.71 10.87
C GLU A 204 10.57 -3.32 9.47
N ASN A 205 10.83 -2.54 8.42
CA ASN A 205 10.64 -2.97 7.02
C ASN A 205 11.96 -3.39 6.32
N PHE A 206 13.12 -2.95 6.81
CA PHE A 206 14.43 -3.16 6.15
C PHE A 206 15.59 -3.57 7.09
N GLY A 207 15.35 -3.75 8.40
CA GLY A 207 16.36 -4.09 9.42
C GLY A 207 16.60 -5.59 9.68
#